data_AF-A0A534KLH9-F1
#
_entry.id   AF-A0A534KLH9-F1
#
_cell.length_a   1.000
_cell.length_b   1.000
_cell.length_c   1.000
_cell.angle_alpha   90.00
_cell.angle_beta   90.00
_cell.angle_gamma   90.00
#
_symmetry.space_group_name_H-M   'P 1'
#
loop_
_entity.id
_entity.type
_entity.pdbx_description
1 polymer ?
#
loop_
_entity_poly.entity_id
_entity_poly.type
_entity_poly.pdbx_seq_one_letter_code
_entity_poly.pdbx_strand_id
1 'polypeptide(L)'
;MGSDDRANPPVRAGDLDGLRRIYSDTGGLITESDEEILKAVTGWDVNVQSPWRKFLPKFVFMGFEGRTSSKLFVTNKRIVLVRDIDPWRELKGELTPLGIPTAAAKESRLKRLKSLGARQYCEIRPLDLHVVKKTSFDRRQSWIDLRLVGTDGKQYAVTLWKTDGPDQEARALIESQFSR
;
A
#
# COMPACT_ATOMS: atom_id res chain seq x y z
N MET A 1 23.55 17.88 -17.12
CA MET A 1 23.27 16.60 -16.45
C MET A 1 21.85 16.69 -15.92
N GLY A 2 20.90 16.10 -16.64
CA GLY A 2 19.49 16.16 -16.28
C GLY A 2 19.23 15.32 -15.04
N SER A 3 18.87 15.98 -13.94
CA SER A 3 18.18 15.33 -12.85
C SER A 3 16.85 14.85 -13.41
N ASP A 4 16.74 13.53 -13.60
CA ASP A 4 15.48 12.84 -13.90
C ASP A 4 14.58 13.04 -12.67
N ASP A 5 13.94 14.20 -12.62
CA ASP A 5 12.98 14.65 -11.63
C ASP A 5 11.70 13.83 -11.85
N ARG A 6 11.81 12.52 -11.67
CA ARG A 6 10.64 11.65 -11.57
C ARG A 6 9.96 12.04 -10.27
N ALA A 7 9.05 13.00 -10.39
CA ALA A 7 8.08 13.32 -9.35
C ALA A 7 7.64 12.00 -8.71
N ASN A 8 7.86 11.88 -7.39
CA ASN A 8 7.51 10.66 -6.67
C ASN A 8 6.03 10.37 -6.96
N PRO A 9 5.69 9.19 -7.49
CA PRO A 9 4.33 8.93 -7.90
C PRO A 9 3.39 9.04 -6.68
N PRO A 10 2.16 9.58 -6.84
CA PRO A 10 1.24 9.79 -5.73
C PRO A 10 0.89 8.51 -4.96
N VAL A 11 0.98 7.36 -5.63
CA VAL A 11 0.90 6.04 -5.00
C VAL A 11 2.09 5.20 -5.43
N ARG A 12 2.78 4.61 -4.45
CA ARG A 12 4.00 3.85 -4.64
C ARG A 12 3.98 2.59 -3.78
N ALA A 13 4.19 1.45 -4.42
CA ALA A 13 4.59 0.23 -3.72
C ALA A 13 6.11 0.17 -3.62
N GLY A 14 6.61 -0.40 -2.52
CA GLY A 14 8.02 -0.56 -2.27
C GLY A 14 8.37 -1.94 -1.75
N ASP A 15 9.68 -2.14 -1.69
CA ASP A 15 10.38 -3.22 -0.99
C ASP A 15 10.48 -4.57 -1.67
N LEU A 16 10.95 -4.56 -2.91
CA LEU A 16 11.50 -5.76 -3.55
C LEU A 16 12.82 -5.51 -4.29
N ASP A 17 13.21 -4.25 -4.54
CA ASP A 17 14.32 -3.87 -5.44
C ASP A 17 15.38 -2.91 -4.84
N GLY A 18 15.52 -2.81 -3.50
CA GLY A 18 16.51 -1.91 -2.88
C GLY A 18 16.14 -0.43 -2.90
N LEU A 19 14.85 -0.13 -3.11
CA LEU A 19 14.30 1.21 -2.99
C LEU A 19 14.37 1.68 -1.53
N ARG A 20 14.80 2.93 -1.33
CA ARG A 20 14.98 3.64 -0.05
C ARG A 20 14.09 3.09 1.07
N ARG A 21 14.72 2.58 2.12
CA ARG A 21 14.06 2.04 3.31
C ARG A 21 13.29 3.15 4.03
N ILE A 22 11.97 3.11 4.01
CA ILE A 22 11.10 4.07 4.72
C ILE A 22 10.64 3.57 6.09
N TYR A 23 11.21 2.47 6.59
CA TYR A 23 10.87 1.86 7.87
C TYR A 23 12.13 1.41 8.63
N SER A 24 12.11 1.52 9.95
CA SER A 24 13.17 1.03 10.85
C SER A 24 13.20 -0.51 10.93
N ASP A 25 14.20 -1.07 11.63
CA ASP A 25 14.31 -2.52 11.87
C ASP A 25 13.08 -3.11 12.57
N THR A 26 12.40 -2.32 13.41
CA THR A 26 11.17 -2.69 14.11
C THR A 26 9.89 -2.46 13.29
N GLY A 27 10.02 -2.01 12.05
CA GLY A 27 8.90 -1.69 11.15
C GLY A 27 8.17 -0.39 11.51
N GLY A 28 8.78 0.49 12.30
CA GLY A 28 8.29 1.85 12.51
C GLY A 28 8.60 2.74 11.30
N LEU A 29 7.69 3.64 10.92
CA LEU A 29 7.89 4.56 9.80
C LEU A 29 9.07 5.51 10.06
N ILE A 30 9.94 5.67 9.06
CA ILE A 30 10.96 6.73 9.02
C ILE A 30 10.31 7.95 8.37
N THR A 31 10.15 9.01 9.15
CA THR A 31 9.48 10.23 8.71
C THR A 31 10.37 11.10 7.82
N GLU A 32 9.75 11.79 6.87
CA GLU A 32 10.36 12.90 6.14
C GLU A 32 10.50 14.14 7.05
N SER A 33 11.29 15.12 6.63
CA SER A 33 11.33 16.42 7.30
C SER A 33 9.92 17.00 7.41
N ASP A 34 9.54 17.51 8.59
CA ASP A 34 8.21 18.05 8.90
C ASP A 34 7.04 17.06 8.71
N GLU A 35 7.33 15.75 8.63
CA GLU A 35 6.31 14.71 8.66
C GLU A 35 6.04 14.27 10.10
N GLU A 36 4.78 14.37 10.50
CA GLU A 36 4.29 13.98 11.82
C GLU A 36 3.32 12.80 11.70
N ILE A 37 3.54 11.77 12.51
CA ILE A 37 2.64 10.62 12.59
C ILE A 37 1.41 11.04 13.41
N LEU A 38 0.28 11.19 12.73
CA LEU A 38 -1.01 11.51 13.36
C LEU A 38 -1.59 10.27 14.06
N LYS A 39 -1.42 9.09 13.45
CA LYS A 39 -1.85 7.82 14.05
C LYS A 39 -1.07 6.64 13.46
N ALA A 40 -0.84 5.63 14.30
CA ALA A 40 -0.34 4.32 13.88
C ALA A 40 -1.33 3.25 14.35
N VAL A 41 -1.80 2.41 13.43
CA VAL A 41 -2.76 1.34 13.70
C VAL A 41 -2.29 0.03 13.12
N THR A 42 -2.73 -1.09 13.68
CA THR A 42 -2.43 -2.43 13.20
C THR A 42 -3.64 -3.08 12.56
N GLY A 43 -3.43 -4.14 11.78
CA GLY A 43 -4.51 -4.96 11.25
C GLY A 43 -5.30 -4.32 10.11
N TRP A 44 -4.79 -3.27 9.49
CA TRP A 44 -5.35 -2.67 8.27
C TRP A 44 -4.63 -3.22 7.04
N ASP A 45 -5.33 -3.51 5.94
CA ASP A 45 -4.67 -3.84 4.67
C ASP A 45 -5.08 -2.87 3.56
N VAL A 46 -4.28 -2.86 2.49
CA VAL A 46 -4.48 -1.99 1.34
C VAL A 46 -4.37 -2.77 0.06
N ASN A 47 -5.24 -2.46 -0.88
CA ASN A 47 -5.16 -2.91 -2.27
C ASN A 47 -5.16 -1.68 -3.19
N VAL A 48 -4.21 -1.64 -4.12
CA VAL A 48 -4.05 -0.56 -5.10
C VAL A 48 -3.98 -1.13 -6.50
N GLN A 49 -4.86 -0.64 -7.38
CA GLN A 49 -4.84 -0.92 -8.81
C GLN A 49 -4.70 0.37 -9.62
N SER A 50 -4.03 0.30 -10.76
CA SER A 50 -3.96 1.40 -11.73
C SER A 50 -3.86 0.84 -13.15
N PRO A 51 -4.77 1.18 -14.09
CA PRO A 51 -5.90 2.12 -13.97
C PRO A 51 -7.16 1.50 -13.33
N TRP A 52 -8.28 2.25 -13.24
CA TRP A 52 -9.59 1.81 -12.70
C TRP A 52 -10.34 0.79 -13.56
N ARG A 53 -9.66 -0.14 -14.22
CA ARG A 53 -10.33 -1.08 -15.14
C ARG A 53 -10.65 -2.40 -14.45
N LYS A 54 -11.82 -2.95 -14.76
CA LYS A 54 -12.24 -4.29 -14.32
C LYS A 54 -11.55 -5.42 -15.10
N PHE A 55 -11.25 -5.18 -16.38
CA PHE A 55 -10.60 -6.17 -17.25
C PHE A 55 -9.08 -6.03 -17.17
N LEU A 56 -8.38 -7.11 -16.80
CA LEU A 56 -6.93 -7.15 -16.59
C LEU A 56 -6.41 -6.00 -15.70
N PRO A 57 -6.90 -5.90 -14.44
CA PRO A 57 -6.41 -4.88 -13.51
C PRO A 57 -4.92 -5.09 -13.26
N LYS A 58 -4.14 -4.02 -13.33
CA LYS A 58 -2.73 -4.04 -12.93
C LYS A 58 -2.64 -3.59 -11.49
N PHE A 59 -2.17 -4.48 -10.62
CA PHE A 59 -1.95 -4.16 -9.22
C PHE A 59 -0.65 -3.36 -9.08
N VAL A 60 -0.73 -2.25 -8.34
CA VAL A 60 0.44 -1.54 -7.83
C VAL A 60 0.86 -2.17 -6.51
N PHE A 61 -0.12 -2.47 -5.66
CA PHE A 61 0.08 -3.14 -4.38
C PHE A 61 -1.10 -4.07 -4.12
N MET A 62 -0.85 -5.34 -3.83
CA MET A 62 -1.92 -6.33 -3.66
C MET A 62 -2.25 -6.52 -2.18
N GLY A 63 -3.51 -6.30 -1.81
CA GLY A 63 -3.99 -6.58 -0.45
C GLY A 63 -4.42 -8.03 -0.25
N PHE A 64 -4.85 -8.37 0.96
CA PHE A 64 -5.21 -9.72 1.38
C PHE A 64 -6.52 -9.76 2.19
N GLU A 65 -7.43 -10.65 1.80
CA GLU A 65 -8.79 -10.76 2.38
C GLU A 65 -8.84 -11.46 3.76
N GLY A 66 -7.68 -11.76 4.37
CA GLY A 66 -7.58 -12.35 5.71
C GLY A 66 -6.90 -11.44 6.74
N ARG A 67 -6.78 -11.91 7.98
CA ARG A 67 -6.08 -11.19 9.05
C ARG A 67 -4.63 -10.91 8.64
N THR A 68 -4.20 -9.66 8.83
CA THR A 68 -2.86 -9.21 8.47
C THR A 68 -2.13 -8.62 9.68
N SER A 69 -0.83 -8.87 9.79
CA SER A 69 0.05 -8.29 10.82
C SER A 69 0.78 -7.05 10.27
N SER A 70 0.02 -6.15 9.66
CA SER A 70 0.54 -4.89 9.11
C SER A 70 0.44 -3.74 10.14
N LYS A 71 1.23 -2.70 9.92
CA LYS A 71 1.12 -1.39 10.55
C LYS A 71 0.78 -0.36 9.48
N LEU A 72 -0.32 0.37 9.68
CA LEU A 72 -0.71 1.50 8.86
C LEU A 72 -0.40 2.79 9.64
N PHE A 73 0.41 3.64 9.04
CA PHE A 73 0.76 4.94 9.55
C PHE A 73 0.01 6.00 8.76
N VAL A 74 -0.73 6.86 9.45
CA VAL A 74 -1.36 8.04 8.88
C VAL A 74 -0.56 9.24 9.36
N THR A 75 0.02 9.99 8.43
CA THR A 75 0.81 11.18 8.72
C THR A 75 0.15 12.42 8.12
N ASN A 76 0.65 13.60 8.47
CA ASN A 76 0.22 14.87 7.88
C ASN A 76 0.60 15.00 6.38
N LYS A 77 1.42 14.10 5.83
CA LYS A 77 1.87 14.12 4.42
C LYS A 77 1.44 12.91 3.60
N ARG A 78 1.38 11.72 4.22
CA ARG A 78 1.16 10.46 3.51
C ARG A 78 0.52 9.40 4.40
N ILE A 79 0.01 8.37 3.76
CA ILE A 79 -0.48 7.16 4.39
C ILE A 79 0.44 6.03 3.96
N VAL A 80 1.02 5.32 4.93
CA VAL A 80 2.00 4.26 4.67
C VAL A 80 1.57 2.97 5.36
N LEU A 81 1.28 1.96 4.57
CA LEU A 81 1.14 0.60 5.05
C LEU A 81 2.51 -0.08 5.04
N VAL A 82 2.94 -0.68 6.14
CA VAL A 82 4.14 -1.52 6.24
C VAL A 82 3.74 -2.91 6.74
N ARG A 83 4.24 -3.96 6.10
CA ARG A 83 3.99 -5.36 6.48
C ARG A 83 5.17 -6.26 6.13
N ASP A 84 5.28 -7.43 6.73
CA ASP A 84 6.32 -8.38 6.35
C ASP A 84 6.07 -8.96 4.95
N ILE A 85 7.14 -9.41 4.29
CA ILE A 85 7.05 -10.09 3.00
C ILE A 85 6.31 -11.42 3.19
N ASP A 86 5.24 -11.60 2.41
CA ASP A 86 4.52 -12.86 2.28
C ASP A 86 4.71 -13.40 0.86
N PRO A 87 5.60 -14.41 0.67
CA PRO A 87 5.87 -14.97 -0.64
C PRO A 87 4.63 -15.56 -1.31
N TRP A 88 3.71 -16.15 -0.53
CA TRP A 88 2.51 -16.77 -1.08
C TRP A 88 1.59 -15.72 -1.69
N ARG A 89 1.51 -14.52 -1.08
CA ARG A 89 0.75 -13.39 -1.63
C ARG A 89 1.34 -12.95 -2.97
N GLU A 90 2.64 -12.75 -3.04
CA GLU A 90 3.32 -12.26 -4.24
C GLU A 90 3.32 -13.26 -5.41
N LEU A 91 3.24 -14.56 -5.10
CA LEU A 91 3.28 -15.63 -6.10
C LEU A 91 1.90 -16.02 -6.60
N LYS A 92 0.81 -15.73 -5.86
CA LYS A 92 -0.55 -16.15 -6.22
C LYS A 92 -0.97 -15.74 -7.64
N GLY A 93 -0.50 -14.59 -8.13
CA GLY A 93 -0.75 -14.14 -9.51
C GLY A 93 0.10 -14.82 -10.58
N GLU A 94 1.17 -15.52 -10.20
CA GLU A 94 2.14 -16.18 -11.08
C GLU A 94 2.00 -17.71 -11.10
N LEU A 95 1.13 -18.28 -10.24
CA LEU A 95 0.76 -19.70 -10.18
C LEU A 95 -0.11 -20.15 -11.39
N THR A 96 0.28 -19.75 -12.60
CA THR A 96 -0.24 -20.31 -13.85
C THR A 96 0.79 -21.31 -14.42
N PRO A 97 0.39 -22.33 -15.20
CA PRO A 97 1.33 -23.32 -15.74
C PRO A 97 2.52 -22.73 -16.51
N LEU A 98 2.34 -21.57 -17.15
CA LEU A 98 3.36 -20.83 -17.89
C LEU A 98 4.25 -19.93 -16.99
N GLY A 99 3.87 -19.72 -15.73
CA GLY A 99 4.56 -18.87 -14.76
C GLY A 99 5.40 -19.62 -13.72
N ILE A 100 5.37 -20.96 -13.70
CA ILE A 100 6.02 -21.79 -12.66
C ILE A 100 7.55 -21.54 -12.55
N PRO A 101 8.34 -21.45 -13.64
CA PRO A 101 9.77 -21.18 -13.53
C PRO A 101 10.06 -19.78 -12.97
N THR A 102 9.26 -18.79 -13.37
CA THR A 102 9.34 -17.39 -12.90
C THR A 102 8.96 -17.27 -11.43
N ALA A 103 7.94 -18.04 -11.01
CA ALA A 103 7.47 -18.11 -9.64
C ALA A 103 8.54 -18.69 -8.69
N ALA A 104 9.26 -19.74 -9.08
CA ALA A 104 10.32 -20.33 -8.25
C ALA A 104 11.51 -19.37 -8.02
N ALA A 105 11.91 -18.63 -9.07
CA ALA A 105 12.95 -17.61 -8.97
C ALA A 105 12.51 -16.44 -8.07
N LYS A 106 11.25 -15.99 -8.23
CA LYS A 106 10.65 -14.95 -7.39
C LYS A 106 10.52 -15.41 -5.94
N GLU A 107 10.11 -16.65 -5.68
CA GLU A 107 10.00 -17.22 -4.34
C GLU A 107 11.35 -17.22 -3.62
N SER A 108 12.40 -17.69 -4.28
CA SER A 108 13.76 -17.73 -3.70
C SER A 108 14.27 -16.33 -3.33
N ARG A 109 14.01 -15.36 -4.21
CA ARG A 109 14.33 -13.95 -3.95
C ARG A 109 13.55 -13.38 -2.76
N LEU A 110 12.24 -13.64 -2.68
CA LEU A 110 11.37 -13.18 -1.59
C LEU A 110 11.77 -13.80 -0.25
N LYS A 111 12.10 -15.09 -0.22
CA LYS A 111 12.64 -15.76 0.98
C LYS A 111 13.95 -15.13 1.44
N ARG A 112 14.87 -14.82 0.51
CA ARG A 112 16.13 -14.13 0.84
C ARG A 112 15.88 -12.74 1.42
N LEU A 113 15.03 -11.93 0.79
CA LEU A 113 14.69 -10.59 1.29
C LEU A 113 14.04 -10.66 2.68
N LYS A 114 13.11 -11.60 2.87
CA LYS A 114 12.50 -11.84 4.18
C LYS A 114 13.53 -12.22 5.24
N SER A 115 14.50 -13.08 4.90
CA SER A 115 15.58 -13.47 5.83
C SER A 115 16.49 -12.30 6.22
N LEU A 116 16.59 -11.27 5.38
CA LEU A 116 17.31 -10.02 5.64
C LEU A 116 16.47 -8.98 6.41
N GLY A 117 15.24 -9.33 6.83
CA GLY A 117 14.35 -8.42 7.55
C GLY A 117 13.68 -7.37 6.66
N ALA A 118 13.69 -7.55 5.34
CA ALA A 118 12.95 -6.67 4.43
C ALA A 118 11.44 -6.85 4.61
N ARG A 119 10.73 -5.73 4.50
CA ARG A 119 9.26 -5.65 4.58
C ARG A 119 8.69 -5.30 3.21
N GLN A 120 7.40 -5.04 3.13
CA GLN A 120 6.69 -4.45 1.99
C GLN A 120 5.95 -3.21 2.46
N TYR A 121 5.92 -2.18 1.63
CA TYR A 121 5.15 -0.99 1.90
C TYR A 121 4.32 -0.54 0.72
N CYS A 122 3.23 0.15 1.05
CA CYS A 122 2.46 0.96 0.14
C CYS A 122 2.36 2.37 0.71
N GLU A 123 2.89 3.34 -0.03
CA GLU A 123 2.82 4.76 0.27
C GLU A 123 1.77 5.40 -0.63
N ILE A 124 0.88 6.19 -0.04
CA ILE A 124 -0.15 6.98 -0.71
C ILE A 124 0.04 8.42 -0.23
N ARG A 125 0.11 9.38 -1.15
CA ARG A 125 0.20 10.82 -0.88
C ARG A 125 -1.14 11.49 -1.19
N PRO A 126 -2.02 11.69 -0.19
CA PRO A 126 -3.37 12.17 -0.44
C PRO A 126 -3.42 13.55 -1.10
N LEU A 127 -2.45 14.43 -0.80
CA LEU A 127 -2.36 15.78 -1.39
C LEU A 127 -2.11 15.78 -2.90
N ASP A 128 -1.52 14.70 -3.42
CA ASP A 128 -1.23 14.53 -4.85
C ASP A 128 -2.35 13.75 -5.58
N LEU A 129 -3.51 13.55 -4.93
CA LEU A 129 -4.61 12.71 -5.40
C LEU A 129 -5.94 13.45 -5.33
N HIS A 130 -6.60 13.57 -6.48
CA HIS A 130 -7.96 14.07 -6.57
C HIS A 130 -8.98 12.93 -6.42
N VAL A 131 -9.95 13.08 -5.52
CA VAL A 131 -11.00 12.07 -5.29
C VAL A 131 -12.11 12.19 -6.32
N VAL A 132 -12.29 11.14 -7.12
CA VAL A 132 -13.40 11.03 -8.08
C VAL A 132 -14.58 10.26 -7.51
N LYS A 133 -14.31 9.21 -6.72
CA LYS A 133 -15.34 8.48 -6.00
C LYS A 133 -14.81 8.03 -4.65
N LYS A 134 -15.64 8.15 -3.62
CA LYS A 134 -15.37 7.65 -2.29
C LYS A 134 -16.59 6.88 -1.79
N THR A 135 -16.35 5.71 -1.21
CA THR A 135 -17.38 4.92 -0.51
C THR A 135 -16.74 4.31 0.71
N SER A 136 -17.39 4.44 1.86
CA SER A 136 -16.90 3.86 3.10
C SER A 136 -18.05 3.36 3.96
N PHE A 137 -17.74 2.40 4.82
CA PHE A 137 -18.69 1.88 5.78
C PHE A 137 -18.00 1.35 7.02
N ASP A 138 -18.77 1.31 8.09
CA ASP A 138 -18.40 0.76 9.39
C ASP A 138 -19.55 -0.13 9.85
N ARG A 139 -19.46 -1.42 9.56
CA ARG A 139 -20.46 -2.38 10.00
C ARG A 139 -19.76 -3.54 10.70
N ARG A 140 -19.46 -4.60 9.96
CA ARG A 140 -18.69 -5.75 10.46
C ARG A 140 -17.17 -5.51 10.39
N GLN A 141 -16.76 -4.59 9.54
CA GLN A 141 -15.38 -4.15 9.34
C GLN A 141 -15.40 -2.67 8.91
N SER A 142 -14.32 -1.95 9.19
CA SER A 142 -14.10 -0.64 8.59
C SER A 142 -13.52 -0.79 7.20
N TRP A 143 -14.10 -0.08 6.25
CA TRP A 143 -13.75 -0.17 4.84
C TRP A 143 -13.79 1.20 4.16
N ILE A 144 -12.82 1.44 3.28
CA ILE A 144 -12.71 2.64 2.45
C ILE A 144 -12.38 2.18 1.02
N ASP A 145 -13.21 2.55 0.04
CA ASP A 145 -12.96 2.38 -1.39
C ASP A 145 -12.89 3.75 -2.06
N LEU A 146 -11.81 3.99 -2.80
CA LEU A 146 -11.48 5.26 -3.42
C LEU A 146 -11.15 5.06 -4.90
N ARG A 147 -11.69 5.94 -5.74
CA ARG A 147 -11.24 6.17 -7.12
C ARG A 147 -10.58 7.53 -7.15
N LEU A 148 -9.28 7.54 -7.40
CA LEU A 148 -8.42 8.71 -7.31
C LEU A 148 -7.70 8.98 -8.64
N VAL A 149 -7.51 10.25 -8.99
CA VAL A 149 -6.68 10.68 -10.12
C VAL A 149 -5.46 11.39 -9.54
N GLY A 150 -4.26 10.92 -9.87
CA GLY A 150 -3.01 11.53 -9.43
C GLY A 150 -2.68 12.81 -10.19
N THR A 151 -1.85 13.66 -9.59
CA THR A 151 -1.18 14.78 -10.28
C THR A 151 -0.33 14.32 -11.46
N ASP A 152 0.07 13.04 -11.48
CA ASP A 152 0.75 12.37 -12.59
C ASP A 152 -0.20 11.92 -13.72
N GLY A 153 -1.49 12.29 -13.64
CA GLY A 153 -2.53 11.97 -14.62
C GLY A 153 -2.99 10.51 -14.59
N LYS A 154 -2.49 9.68 -13.66
CA LYS A 154 -2.89 8.27 -13.57
C LYS A 154 -4.11 8.06 -12.70
N GLN A 155 -4.83 6.98 -12.97
CA GLN A 155 -6.01 6.57 -12.22
C GLN A 155 -5.65 5.47 -11.20
N TYR A 156 -5.99 5.69 -9.93
CA TYR A 156 -5.72 4.76 -8.84
C TYR A 156 -7.02 4.31 -8.17
N ALA A 157 -7.27 3.00 -8.12
CA ALA A 157 -8.30 2.43 -7.28
C ALA A 157 -7.62 1.97 -6.00
N VAL A 158 -7.96 2.60 -4.88
CA VAL A 158 -7.36 2.34 -3.57
C VAL A 158 -8.46 1.84 -2.65
N THR A 159 -8.23 0.67 -2.06
CA THR A 159 -9.13 0.08 -1.08
C THR A 159 -8.36 -0.15 0.19
N LEU A 160 -8.85 0.37 1.33
CA LEU A 160 -8.29 0.14 2.67
C LEU A 160 -9.35 -0.54 3.55
N TRP A 161 -8.94 -1.51 4.34
CA TRP A 161 -9.85 -2.18 5.27
C TRP A 161 -9.18 -2.71 6.53
N LYS A 162 -9.93 -2.72 7.62
CA LYS A 162 -9.53 -3.38 8.87
C LYS A 162 -9.84 -4.88 8.76
N THR A 163 -8.90 -5.72 9.18
CA THR A 163 -8.95 -7.19 8.98
C THR A 163 -9.39 -7.98 10.20
N ASP A 164 -9.55 -7.30 11.33
CA ASP A 164 -9.78 -7.86 12.67
C ASP A 164 -10.89 -7.12 13.43
N GLY A 165 -11.73 -6.34 12.75
CA GLY A 165 -12.93 -5.71 13.31
C GLY A 165 -13.23 -4.32 12.73
N PRO A 166 -14.16 -3.56 13.31
CA PRO A 166 -14.32 -2.14 13.05
C PRO A 166 -13.28 -1.29 13.82
N ASP A 167 -12.92 -0.15 13.24
CA ASP A 167 -11.99 0.87 13.73
C ASP A 167 -12.41 2.23 13.15
N GLN A 168 -13.51 2.76 13.69
CA GLN A 168 -14.16 3.98 13.20
C GLN A 168 -13.27 5.21 13.24
N GLU A 169 -12.48 5.32 14.30
CA GLU A 169 -11.61 6.46 14.52
C GLU A 169 -10.48 6.50 13.48
N ALA A 170 -9.80 5.38 13.23
CA ALA A 170 -8.79 5.33 12.19
C ALA A 170 -9.39 5.50 10.79
N ARG A 171 -10.57 4.91 10.53
CA ARG A 171 -11.30 5.11 9.26
C ARG A 171 -11.57 6.59 9.01
N ALA A 172 -12.16 7.29 9.99
CA ALA A 172 -12.47 8.71 9.87
C ALA A 172 -11.21 9.57 9.64
N LEU A 173 -10.10 9.23 10.31
CA LEU A 173 -8.83 9.91 10.12
C LEU A 173 -8.22 9.68 8.72
N ILE A 174 -8.23 8.44 8.22
CA ILE A 174 -7.77 8.12 6.85
C ILE A 174 -8.61 8.90 5.85
N GLU A 175 -9.93 8.90 6.04
CA GLU A 175 -10.88 9.57 5.17
C GLU A 175 -10.69 11.09 5.09
N SER A 176 -10.34 11.73 6.21
CA SER A 176 -10.13 13.18 6.25
C SER A 176 -8.88 13.60 5.49
N GLN A 177 -7.89 12.70 5.30
CA GLN A 177 -6.72 12.99 4.48
C GLN A 177 -7.06 13.22 3.00
N PHE A 178 -8.19 12.69 2.53
CA PHE A 178 -8.65 12.82 1.13
C PHE A 178 -9.74 13.88 0.94
N SER A 179 -9.96 14.76 1.90
CA SER A 179 -11.07 15.73 1.89
C SER A 179 -10.60 17.19 1.68
N ARG A 180 -9.36 17.39 1.25
CA ARG A 180 -8.78 18.70 0.92
C ARG A 180 -8.85 18.98 -0.57
#